data_AF-A0A0J6RB36-F1
#
_entry.id   AF-A0A0J6RB36-F1
#
_cell.length_a   1.000
_cell.length_b   1.000
_cell.length_c   1.000
_cell.angle_alpha   90.00
_cell.angle_beta   90.00
_cell.angle_gamma   90.00
#
_symmetry.space_group_name_H-M   'P 1'
#
loop_
_entity.id
_entity.type
_entity.pdbx_description
1 polymer ?
#
loop_
_entity_poly.entity_id
_entity_poly.type
_entity_poly.pdbx_seq_one_letter_code
_entity_poly.pdbx_strand_id
1 'polypeptide(L)'
;MSAAVAKTQKTWLLQQMYQQIKQLRIATAGQDDAYALVKALEECYLQADENLTRGMVHLHTANQSLHAMMSLLLNCQENQQINCEQMAALLEPIRQELHAGFIQISDVM
;
A
#
# COMPACT_ATOMS: atom_id res chain seq x y z
N MET A 1 15.52 3.55 -15.38
CA MET A 1 14.87 4.69 -14.67
C MET A 1 14.68 4.26 -13.21
N SER A 2 15.18 5.03 -12.26
CA SER A 2 15.19 4.66 -10.83
C SER A 2 13.78 4.56 -10.25
N ALA A 3 13.54 3.57 -9.38
CA ALA A 3 12.28 3.39 -8.65
C ALA A 3 11.85 4.63 -7.85
N ALA A 4 12.80 5.49 -7.46
CA ALA A 4 12.51 6.76 -6.81
C ALA A 4 11.74 7.73 -7.72
N VAL A 5 12.09 7.81 -9.01
CA VAL A 5 11.44 8.72 -9.98
C VAL A 5 10.01 8.28 -10.27
N ALA A 6 9.77 6.97 -10.37
CA ALA A 6 8.44 6.41 -10.55
C ALA A 6 7.53 6.62 -9.32
N LYS A 7 8.11 6.62 -8.12
CA LYS A 7 7.39 6.86 -6.86
C LYS A 7 6.95 8.33 -6.75
N THR A 8 7.83 9.28 -7.08
CA THR A 8 7.51 10.71 -7.04
C THR A 8 6.42 11.10 -8.03
N GLN A 9 6.42 10.48 -9.22
CA GLN A 9 5.46 10.79 -10.28
C GLN A 9 4.04 10.26 -9.98
N LYS A 10 3.92 9.12 -9.29
CA LYS A 10 2.61 8.57 -8.87
C LYS A 10 1.98 9.36 -7.72
N THR A 11 2.76 9.80 -6.74
CA THR A 11 2.26 10.64 -5.64
C THR A 11 1.75 11.99 -6.16
N TRP A 12 2.42 12.55 -7.18
CA TRP A 12 1.98 13.77 -7.84
C TRP A 12 0.64 13.61 -8.56
N LEU A 13 0.41 12.47 -9.21
CA LEU A 13 -0.84 12.21 -9.94
C LEU A 13 -2.06 12.12 -9.02
N LEU A 14 -1.95 11.39 -7.89
CA LEU A 14 -3.04 11.29 -6.91
C LEU A 14 -3.37 12.65 -6.30
N GLN A 15 -2.34 13.42 -5.92
CA GLN A 15 -2.53 14.78 -5.45
C GLN A 15 -3.21 15.67 -6.49
N GLN A 16 -2.85 15.54 -7.77
CA GLN A 16 -3.49 16.28 -8.86
C GLN A 16 -4.97 15.90 -9.01
N MET A 17 -5.30 14.60 -8.96
CA MET A 17 -6.69 14.12 -9.01
C MET A 17 -7.50 14.67 -7.84
N TYR A 18 -6.95 14.67 -6.62
CA TYR A 18 -7.62 15.24 -5.46
C TYR A 18 -7.92 16.74 -5.63
N GLN A 19 -6.98 17.51 -6.18
CA GLN A 19 -7.20 18.92 -6.48
C GLN A 19 -8.30 19.11 -7.54
N GLN A 20 -8.34 18.26 -8.57
CA GLN A 20 -9.39 18.32 -9.60
C GLN A 20 -10.77 18.00 -9.02
N ILE A 21 -10.88 16.99 -8.15
CA ILE A 21 -12.13 16.66 -7.45
C ILE A 21 -12.61 17.84 -6.59
N LYS A 22 -11.70 18.51 -5.87
CA LYS A 22 -12.04 19.73 -5.11
C LYS A 22 -12.60 20.84 -5.98
N GLN A 23 -11.96 21.10 -7.13
CA GLN A 23 -12.42 22.12 -8.06
C GLN A 23 -13.78 21.77 -8.66
N LEU A 24 -13.99 20.51 -9.03
CA LEU A 24 -15.27 20.01 -9.52
C LEU A 24 -16.37 20.19 -8.47
N ARG A 25 -16.09 19.89 -7.21
CA ARG A 25 -17.07 20.02 -6.12
C ARG A 25 -17.55 21.45 -5.92
N ILE A 26 -16.66 22.42 -6.09
CA ILE A 26 -16.99 23.84 -6.05
C ILE A 26 -17.80 24.22 -7.31
N ALA A 27 -17.38 23.77 -8.49
CA ALA A 27 -18.01 24.10 -9.76
C ALA A 27 -19.44 23.51 -9.91
N THR A 28 -19.71 22.36 -9.29
CA THR A 28 -21.02 21.71 -9.32
C THR A 28 -21.88 22.06 -8.11
N ALA A 29 -21.46 23.01 -7.26
CA ALA A 29 -22.25 23.43 -6.11
C ALA A 29 -23.60 24.01 -6.57
N GLY A 30 -24.70 23.43 -6.09
CA GLY A 30 -26.06 23.80 -6.48
C GLY A 30 -26.61 23.11 -7.73
N GLN A 31 -25.84 22.17 -8.31
CA GLN A 31 -26.33 21.24 -9.33
C GLN A 31 -26.44 19.85 -8.71
N ASP A 32 -27.62 19.49 -8.20
CA ASP A 32 -27.81 18.33 -7.32
C ASP A 32 -27.23 17.02 -7.89
N ASP A 33 -27.53 16.69 -9.14
CA ASP A 33 -27.05 15.45 -9.79
C ASP A 33 -25.52 15.47 -10.02
N ALA A 34 -24.99 16.59 -10.51
CA ALA A 34 -23.55 16.74 -10.76
C ALA A 34 -22.76 16.74 -9.45
N TYR A 35 -23.29 17.37 -8.41
CA TYR A 35 -22.71 17.37 -7.07
C TYR A 35 -22.69 15.97 -6.46
N ALA A 36 -23.78 15.20 -6.61
CA ALA A 36 -23.84 13.82 -6.13
C ALA A 36 -22.78 12.93 -6.80
N LEU A 37 -22.58 13.08 -8.12
CA LEU A 37 -21.54 12.36 -8.86
C LEU A 37 -20.13 12.74 -8.40
N VAL A 38 -19.86 14.03 -8.19
CA VAL A 38 -18.56 14.49 -7.69
C VAL A 38 -18.30 13.98 -6.27
N LYS A 39 -19.33 13.93 -5.43
CA LYS A 39 -19.21 13.36 -4.08
C LYS A 39 -18.87 11.86 -4.13
N ALA A 40 -19.54 11.09 -4.99
CA ALA A 40 -19.22 9.67 -5.18
C ALA A 40 -17.77 9.48 -5.69
N LEU A 41 -17.32 10.35 -6.60
CA LEU A 41 -15.93 10.35 -7.07
C LEU A 41 -14.93 10.66 -5.96
N GLU A 42 -15.25 11.61 -5.07
CA GLU A 42 -14.44 11.94 -3.89
C GLU A 42 -14.33 10.74 -2.94
N GLU A 43 -15.44 10.05 -2.68
CA GLU A 43 -15.48 8.84 -1.84
C GLU A 43 -14.64 7.70 -2.45
N CYS A 44 -14.77 7.45 -3.76
CA CYS A 44 -13.94 6.47 -4.47
C CYS A 44 -12.44 6.83 -4.39
N TYR A 45 -12.08 8.11 -4.55
CA TYR A 45 -10.69 8.56 -4.42
C TYR A 45 -10.14 8.31 -3.02
N LEU A 46 -10.91 8.65 -1.98
CA LEU A 46 -10.49 8.45 -0.59
C LEU A 46 -10.30 6.96 -0.26
N GLN A 47 -11.20 6.10 -0.74
CA GLN A 47 -11.07 4.66 -0.58
C GLN A 47 -9.84 4.12 -1.29
N ALA A 48 -9.54 4.60 -2.50
CA ALA A 48 -8.35 4.23 -3.24
C ALA A 48 -7.05 4.67 -2.52
N ASP A 49 -7.01 5.90 -1.99
CA ASP A 49 -5.85 6.42 -1.24
C ASP A 49 -5.63 5.65 0.06
N GLU A 50 -6.70 5.31 0.78
CA GLU A 50 -6.62 4.48 1.99
C GLU A 50 -6.08 3.08 1.68
N ASN A 51 -6.63 2.43 0.65
CA ASN A 51 -6.20 1.10 0.23
C ASN A 51 -4.74 1.08 -0.22
N LEU A 52 -4.29 2.07 -0.99
CA LEU A 52 -2.87 2.20 -1.37
C LEU A 52 -1.96 2.42 -0.16
N THR A 53 -2.37 3.29 0.77
CA THR A 53 -1.61 3.59 1.98
C THR A 53 -1.48 2.33 2.85
N ARG A 54 -2.60 1.64 3.10
CA ARG A 54 -2.61 0.41 3.89
C ARG A 54 -1.79 -0.68 3.21
N GLY A 55 -1.89 -0.80 1.89
CA GLY A 55 -1.13 -1.78 1.12
C GLY A 55 0.37 -1.53 1.20
N MET A 56 0.79 -0.26 1.13
CA MET A 56 2.18 0.14 1.35
C MET A 56 2.67 -0.17 2.77
N VAL A 57 1.83 -0.01 3.79
CA VAL A 57 2.17 -0.37 5.18
C VAL A 57 2.45 -1.87 5.29
N HIS A 58 1.58 -2.72 4.75
CA HIS A 58 1.80 -4.17 4.78
C HIS A 58 3.09 -4.58 4.05
N LEU A 59 3.36 -4.01 2.87
CA LEU A 59 4.62 -4.26 2.16
C LEU A 59 5.84 -3.80 2.97
N HIS A 60 5.74 -2.66 3.65
CA HIS A 60 6.82 -2.17 4.50
C HIS A 60 7.05 -3.09 5.71
N THR A 61 6.00 -3.52 6.39
CA THR A 61 6.05 -4.49 7.49
C THR A 61 6.69 -5.79 7.03
N ALA A 62 6.23 -6.38 5.93
CA ALA A 62 6.82 -7.60 5.36
C ALA A 62 8.33 -7.43 5.09
N ASN A 63 8.74 -6.30 4.52
CA ASN A 63 10.14 -6.01 4.25
C ASN A 63 10.97 -5.88 5.54
N GLN A 64 10.45 -5.20 6.56
CA GLN A 64 11.12 -5.09 7.86
C GLN A 64 11.24 -6.45 8.55
N SER A 65 10.18 -7.25 8.54
CA SER A 65 10.17 -8.61 9.10
C SER A 65 11.17 -9.52 8.39
N LEU A 66 11.26 -9.43 7.06
CA LEU A 66 12.25 -10.17 6.29
C LEU A 66 13.69 -9.76 6.67
N HIS A 67 13.97 -8.46 6.79
CA HIS A 67 15.27 -7.98 7.25
C HIS A 67 15.61 -8.44 8.67
N ALA A 68 14.64 -8.42 9.59
CA ALA A 68 14.84 -8.91 10.94
C ALA A 68 15.16 -10.41 10.95
N MET A 69 14.40 -11.20 10.17
CA MET A 69 14.63 -12.64 10.03
C MET A 69 16.02 -12.94 9.45
N MET A 70 16.44 -12.27 8.37
CA MET A 70 17.79 -12.43 7.83
C MET A 70 18.86 -12.07 8.86
N SER A 71 18.64 -11.01 9.65
CA SER A 71 19.59 -10.61 10.70
C SER A 71 19.69 -11.67 11.80
N LEU A 72 18.57 -12.31 12.17
CA LEU A 72 18.57 -13.42 13.12
C LEU A 72 19.28 -14.65 12.56
N LEU A 73 19.07 -14.97 11.27
CA LEU A 73 19.74 -16.09 10.60
C LEU A 73 21.24 -15.88 10.48
N LEU A 74 21.69 -14.66 10.17
CA LEU A 74 23.11 -14.31 10.08
C LEU A 74 23.81 -14.33 11.46
N ASN A 75 23.08 -14.03 12.53
CA ASN A 75 23.60 -14.04 13.90
C ASN A 75 23.35 -15.39 14.61
N CYS A 76 22.77 -16.37 13.93
CA CYS A 76 22.52 -17.69 14.49
C CYS A 76 23.86 -18.41 14.68
N GLN A 77 24.10 -18.96 15.88
CA GLN A 77 25.33 -19.69 16.16
C GLN A 77 25.38 -20.95 15.30
N GLU A 78 26.57 -21.37 14.83
CA GLU A 78 26.74 -22.55 13.96
C GLU A 78 26.12 -23.85 14.53
N ASN A 79 25.89 -23.91 15.83
CA ASN A 79 25.32 -25.06 16.53
C ASN A 79 23.78 -25.03 16.63
N GLN A 80 23.14 -23.91 16.28
CA GLN A 80 21.68 -23.79 16.20
C GLN A 80 21.23 -23.98 14.75
N GLN A 81 20.78 -25.19 14.45
CA GLN A 81 20.17 -25.49 13.16
C GLN A 81 18.69 -25.11 13.21
N ILE A 82 18.28 -24.18 12.33
CA ILE A 82 16.87 -23.90 12.08
C ILE A 82 16.38 -24.90 11.05
N ASN A 83 15.38 -25.70 11.42
CA ASN A 83 14.80 -26.68 10.52
C ASN A 83 13.81 -26.01 9.54
N CYS A 84 13.37 -26.78 8.53
CA CYS A 84 12.46 -26.26 7.51
C CYS A 84 11.10 -25.81 8.07
N GLU A 85 10.59 -26.47 9.10
CA GLU A 85 9.29 -26.14 9.73
C GLU A 85 9.37 -24.80 10.48
N GLN A 86 10.46 -24.57 11.21
CA GLN A 86 10.72 -23.31 11.91
C GLN A 86 10.91 -22.17 10.92
N MET A 87 11.62 -22.41 9.81
CA MET A 87 11.75 -21.43 8.73
C MET A 87 10.39 -21.10 8.10
N ALA A 88 9.56 -22.11 7.83
CA ALA A 88 8.22 -21.91 7.30
C ALA A 88 7.35 -21.08 8.26
N ALA A 89 7.43 -21.36 9.57
CA ALA A 89 6.73 -20.59 10.59
C ALA A 89 7.17 -19.12 10.66
N LEU A 90 8.45 -18.82 10.42
CA LEU A 90 8.98 -17.45 10.37
C LEU A 90 8.57 -16.71 9.08
N LEU A 91 8.47 -17.43 7.96
CA LEU A 91 8.09 -16.86 6.67
C LEU A 91 6.59 -16.63 6.53
N GLU A 92 5.75 -17.40 7.24
CA GLU A 92 4.30 -17.34 7.09
C GLU A 92 3.70 -15.96 7.39
N PRO A 93 4.06 -15.25 8.49
CA PRO A 93 3.60 -13.89 8.72
C PRO A 93 4.02 -12.91 7.61
N ILE A 94 5.24 -13.07 7.06
CA ILE A 94 5.74 -12.24 5.96
C ILE A 94 4.89 -12.47 4.72
N ARG A 95 4.56 -13.73 4.41
CA ARG A 95 3.68 -14.08 3.29
C ARG A 95 2.28 -13.47 3.46
N GLN A 96 1.72 -13.48 4.67
CA GLN A 96 0.41 -12.90 4.97
C GLN A 96 0.40 -11.40 4.74
N GLU A 97 1.43 -10.68 5.21
CA GLU A 97 1.60 -9.25 4.98
C GLU A 97 1.75 -8.94 3.48
N LEU A 98 2.57 -9.69 2.75
CA LEU A 98 2.72 -9.52 1.30
C LEU A 98 1.39 -9.73 0.56
N HIS A 99 0.61 -10.74 0.97
CA HIS A 99 -0.69 -11.03 0.38
C HIS A 99 -1.72 -9.94 0.68
N ALA A 100 -1.79 -9.48 1.93
CA ALA A 100 -2.67 -8.38 2.34
C ALA A 100 -2.33 -7.08 1.59
N GLY A 101 -1.04 -6.76 1.48
CA GLY A 101 -0.57 -5.62 0.70
C GLY A 101 -0.91 -5.72 -0.79
N PHE A 102 -0.77 -6.91 -1.37
CA PHE A 102 -1.16 -7.16 -2.76
C PHE A 102 -2.66 -6.92 -2.98
N ILE A 103 -3.54 -7.52 -2.17
CA ILE A 103 -4.99 -7.34 -2.30
C ILE A 103 -5.37 -5.86 -2.28
N GLN A 104 -4.87 -5.12 -1.29
CA GLN A 104 -5.23 -3.71 -1.13
C GLN A 104 -4.73 -2.81 -2.26
N ILE A 105 -3.56 -3.10 -2.83
CA ILE A 105 -3.05 -2.36 -4.00
C ILE A 105 -3.80 -2.76 -5.27
N SER A 106 -4.12 -4.04 -5.44
CA SER A 106 -4.86 -4.55 -6.59
C SER A 106 -6.30 -4.07 -6.64
N ASP A 107 -6.95 -3.83 -5.50
CA ASP A 107 -8.30 -3.23 -5.46
C ASP A 107 -8.33 -1.79 -6.00
N VAL A 108 -7.17 -1.17 -6.22
CA VAL A 108 -7.02 0.19 -6.73
C VAL A 108 -6.52 0.25 -8.18
N MET A 109 -5.84 -0.80 -8.66
CA MET A 109 -5.22 -0.86 -10.01
C MET A 109 -6.12 -1.59 -11.02
#